data_AF-A0A945Z1K7-F1
#
_entry.id   AF-A0A945Z1K7-F1
#
_cell.length_a   1.000
_cell.length_b   1.000
_cell.length_c   1.000
_cell.angle_alpha   90.00
_cell.angle_beta   90.00
_cell.angle_gamma   90.00
#
_symmetry.space_group_name_H-M   'P 1'
#
loop_
_entity.id
_entity.type
_entity.pdbx_description
1 polymer ?
#
loop_
_entity_poly.entity_id
_entity_poly.type
_entity_poly.pdbx_seq_one_letter_code
_entity_poly.pdbx_strand_id
1 'polypeptide(L)'
;MQIYKYGSIDGLITASGFARYVLMPFNIISLSSSVMLLFYFYSICFLDNSRLFNLFIFSSSLGAIFQGILFVDRSAAFYYILFLFLAILMFRPYFRKEHRQEFRLPVALLFIVIMTYGVIVTAARFGQQADPGIDSAINYLGQPLLHYSLLWENHEIPERSLQYIFPLLSKYLLNTSVGREWIYYIDSLTGNKGDVFYSVVGMLIRDVGKVYATMLTFLFLFVTMMILKNLRRTQITFEKLLLFFLVAVIPQAGIISYYYNKPYKSMSLVFLVLVAFIFKINFKEEKTRHNAKAVY
;
A
#
# COMPACT_ATOMS: atom_id res chain seq x y z
N MET A 1 2.71 30.43 -9.10
CA MET A 1 3.67 29.41 -8.59
C MET A 1 3.13 28.04 -8.98
N GLN A 2 3.64 27.43 -10.07
CA GLN A 2 3.18 26.12 -10.55
C GLN A 2 3.71 25.02 -9.62
N ILE A 3 2.80 24.39 -8.86
CA ILE A 3 3.11 23.20 -8.07
C ILE A 3 3.26 22.05 -9.06
N TYR A 4 4.49 21.66 -9.34
CA TYR A 4 4.86 20.57 -10.22
C TYR A 4 4.14 19.26 -9.84
N LYS A 5 3.57 18.59 -10.85
CA LYS A 5 2.94 17.26 -10.80
C LYS A 5 3.99 16.17 -10.50
N TYR A 6 4.45 16.06 -9.26
CA TYR A 6 5.42 15.04 -8.85
C TYR A 6 4.79 13.71 -8.39
N GLY A 7 3.66 13.30 -8.98
CA GLY A 7 2.89 12.12 -8.55
C GLY A 7 3.05 10.84 -9.38
N SER A 8 3.81 10.91 -10.48
CA SER A 8 3.99 9.83 -11.47
C SER A 8 5.46 9.76 -11.92
N ILE A 9 5.81 8.73 -12.70
CA ILE A 9 7.09 8.63 -13.42
C ILE A 9 7.37 9.92 -14.24
N ASP A 10 6.33 10.68 -14.59
CA ASP A 10 6.44 11.98 -15.27
C ASP A 10 7.11 13.06 -14.41
N GLY A 11 6.98 12.99 -13.07
CA GLY A 11 7.74 13.85 -12.15
C GLY A 11 9.25 13.64 -12.22
N LEU A 12 9.67 12.43 -12.63
CA LEU A 12 11.05 12.01 -12.85
C LEU A 12 11.58 12.50 -14.21
N ILE A 13 10.68 12.75 -15.17
CA ILE A 13 10.99 13.41 -16.45
C ILE A 13 11.18 14.93 -16.23
N THR A 14 10.47 15.52 -15.26
CA THR A 14 10.62 16.95 -14.92
C THR A 14 11.81 17.27 -14.00
N ALA A 15 12.37 16.29 -13.29
CA ALA A 15 13.61 16.48 -12.53
C ALA A 15 14.81 16.47 -13.50
N SER A 16 15.38 17.65 -13.79
CA SER A 16 16.55 17.78 -14.65
C SER A 16 17.87 17.63 -13.86
N GLY A 17 18.92 17.12 -14.52
CA GLY A 17 20.28 17.10 -13.99
C GLY A 17 20.57 16.09 -12.87
N PHE A 18 21.48 16.44 -11.96
CA PHE A 18 22.01 15.58 -10.90
C PHE A 18 20.93 15.08 -9.91
N ALA A 19 19.90 15.89 -9.67
CA ALA A 19 18.77 15.52 -8.81
C ALA A 19 18.06 14.24 -9.30
N ARG A 20 18.00 14.01 -10.62
CA ARG A 20 17.42 12.79 -11.20
C ARG A 20 18.17 11.53 -10.77
N TYR A 21 19.51 11.57 -10.79
CA TYR A 21 20.36 10.44 -10.41
C TYR A 21 20.26 10.14 -8.91
N VAL A 22 20.06 11.16 -8.09
CA VAL A 22 19.84 10.99 -6.64
C VAL A 22 18.43 10.44 -6.37
N LEU A 23 17.39 10.94 -7.04
CA LEU A 23 15.99 10.58 -6.77
C LEU A 23 15.56 9.22 -7.35
N MET A 24 16.24 8.72 -8.39
CA MET A 24 15.89 7.48 -9.06
C MET A 24 16.03 6.24 -8.17
N PRO A 25 17.14 6.03 -7.43
CA PRO A 25 17.26 4.96 -6.45
C PRO A 25 16.17 5.01 -5.36
N PHE A 26 15.87 6.20 -4.80
CA PHE A 26 14.83 6.33 -3.76
C PHE A 26 13.44 5.98 -4.28
N ASN A 27 13.11 6.31 -5.53
CA ASN A 27 11.84 5.91 -6.13
C ASN A 27 11.76 4.39 -6.33
N ILE A 28 12.83 3.73 -6.79
CA ILE A 28 12.87 2.27 -6.95
C ILE A 28 12.73 1.58 -5.59
N ILE A 29 13.46 2.05 -4.57
CA ILE A 29 13.40 1.53 -3.19
C ILE A 29 12.01 1.75 -2.58
N SER A 30 11.37 2.89 -2.87
CA SER A 30 10.01 3.17 -2.39
C SER A 30 8.97 2.16 -2.92
N LEU A 31 9.15 1.62 -4.14
CA LEU A 31 8.23 0.63 -4.72
C LEU A 31 8.17 -0.69 -3.93
N SER A 32 9.26 -1.06 -3.25
CA SER A 32 9.37 -2.29 -2.45
C SER A 32 9.38 -2.03 -0.94
N SER A 33 9.31 -0.77 -0.52
CA SER A 33 9.40 -0.31 0.88
C SER A 33 8.49 -1.07 1.84
N SER A 34 7.22 -1.28 1.47
CA SER A 34 6.23 -1.98 2.28
C SER A 34 6.57 -3.44 2.52
N VAL A 35 7.21 -4.09 1.55
CA VAL A 35 7.64 -5.48 1.65
C VAL A 35 8.94 -5.60 2.42
N MET A 36 9.81 -4.59 2.40
CA MET A 36 11.03 -4.61 3.21
C MET A 36 10.73 -4.71 4.71
N LEU A 37 9.59 -4.19 5.18
CA LEU A 37 9.10 -4.44 6.54
C LEU A 37 8.88 -5.94 6.80
N LEU A 38 8.29 -6.65 5.85
CA LEU A 38 8.10 -8.10 5.94
C LEU A 38 9.45 -8.83 6.07
N PHE A 39 10.42 -8.50 5.20
CA PHE A 39 11.75 -9.09 5.23
C PHE A 39 12.46 -8.80 6.55
N TYR A 40 12.33 -7.58 7.07
CA TYR A 40 12.92 -7.17 8.33
C TYR A 40 12.39 -7.99 9.50
N PHE A 41 11.06 -8.06 9.66
CA PHE A 41 10.46 -8.81 10.75
C PHE A 41 10.68 -10.32 10.61
N TYR A 42 10.68 -10.85 9.38
CA TYR A 42 11.03 -12.25 9.13
C TYR A 42 12.48 -12.55 9.54
N SER A 43 13.41 -11.67 9.18
CA SER A 43 14.83 -11.80 9.51
C SER A 43 15.06 -11.86 11.03
N ILE A 44 14.40 -10.97 11.78
CA ILE A 44 14.52 -10.92 13.25
C ILE A 44 13.83 -12.11 13.93
N CYS A 45 12.67 -12.56 13.43
CA CYS A 45 11.92 -13.61 14.10
C CYS A 45 12.44 -15.02 13.77
N PHE A 46 13.03 -15.23 12.59
CA PHE A 46 13.29 -16.58 12.07
C PHE A 46 14.73 -16.83 11.58
N LEU A 47 15.50 -15.79 11.23
CA LEU A 47 16.82 -15.99 10.59
C LEU A 47 18.01 -15.62 11.47
N ASP A 48 17.79 -15.00 12.64
CA ASP A 48 18.85 -14.58 13.59
C ASP A 48 20.03 -13.83 12.91
N ASN A 49 19.74 -13.09 11.83
CA ASN A 49 20.77 -12.35 11.08
C ASN A 49 21.37 -11.21 11.92
N SER A 50 22.56 -10.75 11.50
CA SER A 50 23.29 -9.67 12.19
C SER A 50 22.47 -8.37 12.31
N ARG A 51 22.70 -7.61 13.39
CA ARG A 51 22.04 -6.31 13.62
C ARG A 51 22.24 -5.34 12.47
N LEU A 52 23.42 -5.35 11.84
CA LEU A 52 23.73 -4.50 10.70
C LEU A 52 22.89 -4.85 9.48
N PHE A 53 22.72 -6.14 9.18
CA PHE A 53 21.84 -6.59 8.10
C PHE A 53 20.39 -6.15 8.33
N ASN A 54 19.88 -6.35 9.56
CA ASN A 54 18.54 -5.92 9.94
C ASN A 54 18.38 -4.39 9.84
N LEU A 55 19.41 -3.61 10.18
CA LEU A 55 19.41 -2.15 10.02
C LEU A 55 19.30 -1.72 8.56
N PHE A 56 19.99 -2.39 7.64
CA PHE A 56 19.90 -2.09 6.21
C PHE A 56 18.52 -2.40 5.63
N ILE A 57 17.91 -3.53 5.99
CA ILE A 57 16.56 -3.86 5.55
C ILE A 57 15.55 -2.85 6.11
N PHE A 58 15.65 -2.52 7.41
CA PHE A 58 14.77 -1.53 8.01
C PHE A 58 14.91 -0.16 7.35
N SER A 59 16.14 0.30 7.11
CA SER A 59 16.41 1.55 6.41
C SER A 59 15.84 1.56 4.99
N SER A 60 15.90 0.41 4.28
CA SER A 60 15.30 0.25 2.96
C SER A 60 13.78 0.41 2.98
N SER A 61 13.11 0.03 4.08
CA SER A 61 11.67 0.24 4.22
C SER A 61 11.26 1.71 4.35
N LEU A 62 12.16 2.58 4.85
CA LEU A 62 11.88 4.01 5.02
C LEU A 62 11.75 4.77 3.69
N GLY A 63 12.04 4.14 2.55
CA GLY A 63 11.92 4.75 1.22
C GLY A 63 10.56 5.39 0.94
N ALA A 64 9.46 4.81 1.43
CA ALA A 64 8.12 5.40 1.30
C ALA A 64 7.96 6.72 2.07
N ILE A 65 8.57 6.83 3.25
CA ILE A 65 8.53 8.05 4.06
C ILE A 65 9.32 9.15 3.36
N PHE A 66 10.54 8.85 2.89
CA PHE A 66 11.34 9.80 2.13
C PHE A 66 10.60 10.27 0.88
N GLN A 67 9.97 9.36 0.13
CA GLN A 67 9.16 9.72 -1.02
C GLN A 67 7.97 10.63 -0.63
N GLY A 68 7.29 10.32 0.48
CA GLY A 68 6.22 11.16 1.02
C GLY A 68 6.68 12.57 1.34
N ILE A 69 7.83 12.73 2.00
CA ILE A 69 8.43 14.03 2.31
C ILE A 69 8.77 14.79 1.02
N LEU A 70 9.48 14.14 0.09
CA LEU A 70 9.93 14.75 -1.17
C LEU A 70 8.79 15.25 -2.04
N PHE A 71 7.66 14.54 -2.06
CA PHE A 71 6.49 14.89 -2.87
C PHE A 71 5.37 15.57 -2.07
N VAL A 72 5.63 15.93 -0.81
CA VAL A 72 4.64 16.53 0.10
C VAL A 72 3.35 15.69 0.13
N ASP A 73 3.49 14.36 0.09
CA ASP A 73 2.41 13.39 0.08
C ASP A 73 2.28 12.71 1.45
N ARG A 74 1.33 13.22 2.24
CA ARG A 74 0.95 12.64 3.54
C ARG A 74 0.45 11.20 3.45
N SER A 75 -0.09 10.79 2.31
CA SER A 75 -0.68 9.46 2.14
C SER A 75 0.38 8.38 2.20
N ALA A 76 1.57 8.63 1.64
CA ALA A 76 2.69 7.69 1.65
C ALA A 76 3.15 7.35 3.07
N ALA A 77 3.28 8.37 3.94
CA ALA A 77 3.66 8.18 5.33
C ALA A 77 2.58 7.44 6.14
N PHE A 78 1.31 7.72 5.86
CA PHE A 78 0.19 7.00 6.49
C PHE A 78 0.14 5.52 6.05
N TYR A 79 0.32 5.23 4.76
CA TYR A 79 0.42 3.85 4.27
C TYR A 79 1.58 3.10 4.95
N TYR A 80 2.72 3.76 5.13
CA TYR A 80 3.85 3.16 5.83
C TYR A 80 3.50 2.79 7.28
N ILE A 81 2.81 3.67 8.02
CA ILE A 81 2.31 3.36 9.38
C ILE A 81 1.42 2.11 9.33
N LEU A 82 0.46 2.05 8.41
CA LEU A 82 -0.43 0.90 8.28
C LEU A 82 0.38 -0.39 8.05
N PHE A 83 1.31 -0.39 7.10
CA PHE A 83 2.13 -1.56 6.81
C PHE A 83 3.00 -1.97 8.00
N LEU A 84 3.55 -1.01 8.73
CA LEU A 84 4.31 -1.27 9.96
C LEU A 84 3.42 -1.94 11.01
N PHE A 85 2.21 -1.43 11.26
CA PHE A 85 1.28 -2.05 12.19
C PHE A 85 0.87 -3.45 11.76
N LEU A 86 0.60 -3.67 10.47
CA LEU A 86 0.25 -4.99 9.96
C LEU A 86 1.39 -5.98 10.16
N ALA A 87 2.62 -5.58 9.83
CA ALA A 87 3.79 -6.42 10.03
C ALA A 87 4.02 -6.72 11.52
N ILE A 88 3.92 -5.73 12.40
CA ILE A 88 4.02 -5.94 13.85
C ILE A 88 2.95 -6.91 14.33
N LEU A 89 1.69 -6.73 13.95
CA LEU A 89 0.59 -7.63 14.36
C LEU A 89 0.82 -9.05 13.86
N MET A 90 1.31 -9.19 12.63
CA MET A 90 1.57 -10.48 12.01
C MET A 90 2.73 -11.22 12.67
N PHE A 91 3.80 -10.51 13.05
CA PHE A 91 5.00 -11.12 13.65
C PHE A 91 5.02 -11.12 15.18
N ARG A 92 4.12 -10.38 15.84
CA ARG A 92 4.02 -10.31 17.31
C ARG A 92 4.00 -11.67 18.01
N PRO A 93 3.29 -12.70 17.51
CA PRO A 93 3.31 -14.02 18.13
C PRO A 93 4.69 -14.66 18.16
N TYR A 94 5.56 -14.33 17.20
CA TYR A 94 6.88 -14.95 17.01
C TYR A 94 8.03 -14.18 17.67
N PHE A 95 7.79 -12.97 18.19
CA PHE A 95 8.84 -12.25 18.91
C PHE A 95 9.26 -12.97 20.19
N ARG A 96 10.58 -13.17 20.33
CA ARG A 96 11.24 -13.48 21.60
C ARG A 96 10.89 -12.40 22.64
N LYS A 97 10.83 -12.77 23.92
CA LYS A 97 10.44 -11.85 25.01
C LYS A 97 11.31 -10.59 25.05
N GLU A 98 12.61 -10.75 24.80
CA GLU A 98 13.62 -9.67 24.74
C GLU A 98 13.25 -8.61 23.67
N HIS A 99 12.93 -9.04 22.45
CA HIS A 99 12.59 -8.15 21.34
C HIS A 99 11.21 -7.50 21.47
N ARG A 100 10.33 -7.92 22.39
CA ARG A 100 9.01 -7.26 22.53
C ARG A 100 9.09 -5.86 23.13
N GLN A 101 10.10 -5.58 23.95
CA GLN A 101 10.26 -4.28 24.61
C GLN A 101 11.15 -3.35 23.79
N GLU A 102 12.21 -3.89 23.19
CA GLU A 102 13.16 -3.14 22.35
C GLU A 102 12.47 -2.43 21.17
N PHE A 103 11.38 -2.99 20.65
CA PHE A 103 10.67 -2.44 19.49
C PHE A 103 9.63 -1.39 19.84
N ARG A 104 9.21 -1.26 21.10
CA ARG A 104 8.14 -0.31 21.47
C ARG A 104 8.58 1.13 21.28
N LEU A 105 9.74 1.48 21.81
CA LEU A 105 10.22 2.87 21.79
C LEU A 105 10.53 3.34 20.36
N PRO A 106 11.28 2.61 19.51
CA PRO A 106 11.53 3.04 18.14
C PRO A 106 10.26 3.15 17.30
N VAL A 107 9.33 2.20 17.44
CA VAL A 107 8.04 2.24 16.73
C VAL A 107 7.18 3.42 17.20
N ALA A 108 7.13 3.69 18.52
CA ALA A 108 6.42 4.82 19.07
C ALA A 108 7.02 6.16 18.59
N LEU A 109 8.35 6.29 18.62
CA LEU A 109 9.04 7.47 18.10
C LEU A 109 8.76 7.68 16.60
N LEU A 110 8.86 6.63 15.80
CA LEU A 110 8.56 6.69 14.37
C LEU A 110 7.10 7.09 14.12
N PHE A 111 6.16 6.55 14.90
CA PHE A 111 4.76 6.94 14.85
C PHE A 111 4.57 8.41 15.18
N ILE A 112 5.19 8.91 16.26
CA ILE A 112 5.14 10.33 16.65
C ILE A 112 5.69 11.23 15.55
N VAL A 113 6.84 10.87 14.95
CA VAL A 113 7.46 11.64 13.85
C VAL A 113 6.52 11.72 12.65
N ILE A 114 5.95 10.59 12.23
CA ILE A 114 5.05 10.56 11.07
C ILE A 114 3.74 11.32 11.36
N MET A 115 3.17 11.17 12.56
CA MET A 115 1.96 11.90 12.95
C MET A 115 2.21 13.41 13.01
N THR A 116 3.34 13.83 13.58
CA THR A 116 3.76 15.23 13.61
C THR A 116 3.92 15.79 12.20
N TYR A 117 4.59 15.05 11.30
CA TYR A 117 4.69 15.44 9.89
C TYR A 117 3.30 15.58 9.24
N GLY A 118 2.40 14.63 9.48
CA GLY A 118 1.02 14.67 8.97
C GLY A 118 0.26 15.91 9.45
N VAL A 119 0.40 16.28 10.71
CA VAL A 119 -0.19 17.49 11.29
C VAL A 119 0.38 18.75 10.63
N ILE A 120 1.72 18.85 10.52
CA ILE A 120 2.38 20.02 9.91
C ILE A 120 1.94 20.23 8.46
N VAL A 121 1.98 19.17 7.64
CA VAL A 121 1.57 19.26 6.23
C VAL A 121 0.09 19.62 6.11
N THR A 122 -0.74 19.08 6.99
CA THR A 122 -2.17 19.36 6.99
C THR A 122 -2.45 20.81 7.42
N ALA A 123 -1.81 21.30 8.48
CA ALA A 123 -1.91 22.70 8.93
C ALA A 123 -1.40 23.68 7.87
N ALA A 124 -0.27 23.38 7.22
CA ALA A 124 0.26 24.20 6.13
C ALA A 124 -0.70 24.30 4.93
N ARG A 125 -1.44 23.23 4.64
CA ARG A 125 -2.43 23.21 3.54
C ARG A 125 -3.68 24.04 3.88
N PHE A 126 -4.15 24.00 5.13
CA PHE A 126 -5.32 24.76 5.56
C PHE A 126 -5.02 26.23 5.86
N GLY A 127 -3.80 26.56 6.30
CA GLY A 127 -3.39 27.95 6.53
C GLY A 127 -3.32 28.80 5.25
N GLN A 128 -3.39 28.18 4.06
CA GLN A 128 -3.42 28.85 2.76
C GLN A 128 -4.84 28.99 2.18
N GLN A 129 -5.88 28.48 2.86
CA GLN A 129 -7.26 28.59 2.39
C GLN A 129 -7.93 29.88 2.89
N ALA A 130 -8.94 30.36 2.16
CA ALA A 130 -9.65 31.60 2.44
C ALA A 130 -10.40 31.60 3.79
N ASP A 131 -10.73 30.43 4.33
CA ASP A 131 -11.21 30.22 5.70
C ASP A 131 -10.17 29.42 6.52
N PRO A 132 -9.18 30.10 7.12
CA PRO A 132 -8.20 29.46 7.97
C PRO A 132 -8.84 29.16 9.34
N GLY A 133 -9.14 27.90 9.63
CA GLY A 133 -9.74 27.56 10.93
C GLY A 133 -10.08 26.09 11.14
N ILE A 134 -10.60 25.84 12.35
CA ILE A 134 -11.09 24.53 12.81
C ILE A 134 -12.24 24.04 11.93
N ASP A 135 -13.07 24.94 11.41
CA ASP A 135 -14.24 24.60 10.58
C ASP A 135 -13.83 23.97 9.24
N SER A 136 -12.78 24.47 8.59
CA SER A 136 -12.20 23.86 7.39
C SER A 136 -11.65 22.45 7.67
N ALA A 137 -11.07 22.23 8.86
CA ALA A 137 -10.61 20.91 9.28
C ALA A 137 -11.78 19.94 9.59
N ILE A 138 -12.84 20.42 10.25
CA ILE A 138 -14.05 19.64 10.53
C ILE A 138 -14.75 19.26 9.23
N ASN A 139 -14.94 20.20 8.31
CA ASN A 139 -15.51 19.96 6.99
C ASN A 139 -14.68 18.93 6.21
N TYR A 140 -13.35 19.03 6.26
CA TYR A 140 -12.47 18.04 5.63
C TYR A 140 -12.57 16.64 6.26
N LEU A 141 -12.74 16.53 7.58
CA LEU A 141 -12.95 15.24 8.26
C LEU A 141 -14.32 14.63 7.96
N GLY A 142 -15.36 15.45 7.78
CA GLY A 142 -16.73 15.01 7.46
C GLY A 142 -16.96 14.67 5.98
N GLN A 143 -16.13 15.20 5.08
CA GLN A 143 -16.23 14.99 3.64
C GLN A 143 -16.38 13.52 3.21
N PRO A 144 -15.57 12.56 3.72
CA PRO A 144 -15.72 11.16 3.32
C PRO A 144 -17.11 10.58 3.61
N LEU A 145 -17.74 10.95 4.72
CA LEU A 145 -19.06 10.46 5.10
C LEU A 145 -20.16 11.04 4.18
N LEU A 146 -20.12 12.35 3.95
CA LEU A 146 -21.08 13.05 3.08
C LEU A 146 -21.00 12.58 1.64
N HIS A 147 -19.78 12.41 1.12
CA HIS A 147 -19.58 11.93 -0.25
C HIS A 147 -19.92 10.44 -0.39
N TYR A 148 -19.74 9.63 0.66
CA TYR A 148 -20.20 8.25 0.64
C TYR A 148 -21.72 8.13 0.56
N SER A 149 -22.47 8.91 1.36
CA SER A 149 -23.94 8.88 1.30
C SER A 149 -24.46 9.37 -0.05
N LEU A 150 -23.88 10.46 -0.59
CA LEU A 150 -24.21 10.94 -1.93
C LEU A 150 -23.91 9.91 -3.02
N LEU A 151 -22.75 9.24 -2.96
CA LEU A 151 -22.40 8.14 -3.87
C LEU A 151 -23.36 6.95 -3.69
N TRP A 152 -23.77 6.65 -2.47
CA TRP A 152 -24.64 5.53 -2.19
C TRP A 152 -26.09 5.78 -2.64
N GLU A 153 -26.58 7.00 -2.59
CA GLU A 153 -27.94 7.32 -2.99
C GLU A 153 -28.03 7.61 -4.49
N ASN A 154 -27.15 8.47 -5.01
CA ASN A 154 -27.33 9.15 -6.29
C ASN A 154 -26.36 8.69 -7.38
N HIS A 155 -25.45 7.74 -7.10
CA HIS A 155 -24.48 7.30 -8.12
C HIS A 155 -25.11 6.34 -9.12
N GLU A 156 -25.48 6.90 -10.27
CA GLU A 156 -25.68 6.17 -11.51
C GLU A 156 -24.35 6.07 -12.25
N ILE A 157 -24.03 4.87 -12.73
CA ILE A 157 -22.73 4.62 -13.37
C ILE A 157 -22.88 4.79 -14.86
N PRO A 158 -22.27 5.83 -15.44
CA PRO A 158 -22.35 6.04 -16.88
C PRO A 158 -21.57 4.94 -17.61
N GLU A 159 -20.41 4.54 -17.06
CA GLU A 159 -19.56 3.49 -17.64
C GLU A 159 -18.94 2.61 -16.56
N ARG A 160 -18.96 1.30 -16.79
CA ARG A 160 -18.35 0.31 -15.88
C ARG A 160 -16.92 0.01 -16.27
N SER A 161 -16.01 -0.01 -15.30
CA SER A 161 -14.61 -0.36 -15.54
C SER A 161 -13.98 -1.08 -14.35
N LEU A 162 -13.06 -2.00 -14.61
CA LEU A 162 -12.27 -2.71 -13.58
C LEU A 162 -10.86 -2.14 -13.41
N GLN A 163 -10.61 -0.98 -14.00
CA GLN A 163 -9.28 -0.40 -14.09
C GLN A 163 -8.62 -0.03 -12.78
N TYR A 164 -9.39 0.20 -11.72
CA TYR A 164 -8.83 0.41 -10.40
C TYR A 164 -8.28 -0.88 -9.79
N ILE A 165 -8.91 -2.01 -10.07
CA ILE A 165 -8.47 -3.33 -9.60
C ILE A 165 -7.34 -3.86 -10.47
N PHE A 166 -7.44 -3.66 -11.78
CA PHE A 166 -6.49 -4.14 -12.78
C PHE A 166 -5.90 -2.99 -13.62
N PRO A 167 -5.16 -2.04 -13.02
CA PRO A 167 -4.63 -0.88 -13.73
C PRO A 167 -3.55 -1.26 -14.74
N LEU A 168 -2.86 -2.39 -14.55
CA LEU A 168 -1.87 -2.90 -15.49
C LEU A 168 -2.53 -3.41 -16.79
N LEU A 169 -3.58 -4.22 -16.66
CA LEU A 169 -4.41 -4.68 -17.79
C LEU A 169 -5.02 -3.48 -18.52
N SER A 170 -5.58 -2.54 -17.76
CA SER A 170 -6.28 -1.39 -18.31
C SER A 170 -5.36 -0.46 -19.09
N LYS A 171 -4.18 -0.14 -18.53
CA LYS A 171 -3.21 0.72 -19.21
C LYS A 171 -2.55 0.07 -20.42
N TYR A 172 -2.06 -1.17 -20.29
CA TYR A 172 -1.16 -1.74 -21.29
C TYR A 172 -1.85 -2.66 -22.31
N LEU A 173 -3.01 -3.25 -21.97
CA LEU A 173 -3.72 -4.15 -22.88
C LEU A 173 -5.00 -3.52 -23.42
N LEU A 174 -5.72 -2.74 -22.61
CA LEU A 174 -6.97 -2.09 -23.02
C LEU A 174 -6.78 -0.62 -23.44
N ASN A 175 -5.60 -0.05 -23.23
CA ASN A 175 -5.25 1.34 -23.53
C ASN A 175 -6.26 2.36 -22.96
N THR A 176 -6.77 2.13 -21.76
CA THR A 176 -7.69 3.03 -21.08
C THR A 176 -6.98 3.94 -20.07
N SER A 177 -7.60 5.08 -19.77
CA SER A 177 -7.11 5.99 -18.74
C SER A 177 -7.13 5.32 -17.37
N VAL A 178 -6.17 5.62 -16.49
CA VAL A 178 -6.05 4.97 -15.16
C VAL A 178 -5.75 6.00 -14.07
N GLY A 179 -6.20 5.71 -12.85
CA GLY A 179 -6.01 6.61 -11.71
C GLY A 179 -6.79 7.91 -11.88
N ARG A 180 -6.15 9.06 -11.63
CA ARG A 180 -6.82 10.37 -11.58
C ARG A 180 -7.51 10.78 -12.88
N GLU A 181 -6.98 10.39 -14.03
CA GLU A 181 -7.56 10.72 -15.33
C GLU A 181 -8.97 10.13 -15.48
N TRP A 182 -9.16 8.90 -15.03
CA TRP A 182 -10.48 8.27 -15.00
C TRP A 182 -11.43 8.88 -13.98
N ILE A 183 -10.91 9.26 -12.80
CA ILE A 183 -11.72 9.98 -11.81
C ILE A 183 -12.30 11.23 -12.47
N TYR A 184 -11.44 12.05 -13.09
CA TYR A 184 -11.90 13.29 -13.71
C TYR A 184 -12.85 13.06 -14.88
N TYR A 185 -12.68 11.98 -15.63
CA TYR A 185 -13.61 11.57 -16.67
C TYR A 185 -15.00 11.24 -16.09
N ILE A 186 -15.07 10.35 -15.08
CA ILE A 186 -16.35 10.01 -14.43
C ILE A 186 -16.98 11.21 -13.72
N ASP A 187 -16.18 12.04 -13.07
CA ASP A 187 -16.64 13.26 -12.41
C ASP A 187 -17.26 14.24 -13.43
N SER A 188 -16.69 14.34 -14.64
CA SER A 188 -17.25 15.18 -15.71
C SER A 188 -18.60 14.69 -16.25
N LEU A 189 -18.85 13.37 -16.19
CA LEU A 189 -20.10 12.77 -16.65
C LEU A 189 -21.20 12.83 -15.59
N THR A 190 -20.82 12.69 -14.32
CA THR A 190 -21.77 12.55 -13.20
C THR A 190 -21.98 13.84 -12.41
N GLY A 191 -21.09 14.83 -12.56
CA GLY A 191 -21.05 16.03 -11.72
C GLY A 191 -20.65 15.76 -10.27
N ASN A 192 -20.44 14.50 -9.89
CA ASN A 192 -20.01 14.09 -8.56
C ASN A 192 -18.48 14.19 -8.47
N LYS A 193 -17.97 14.79 -7.39
CA LYS A 193 -16.53 14.79 -7.12
C LYS A 193 -16.13 13.44 -6.51
N GLY A 194 -15.83 12.48 -7.37
CA GLY A 194 -15.33 11.15 -7.02
C GLY A 194 -13.91 11.16 -6.45
N ASP A 195 -13.24 12.31 -6.45
CA ASP A 195 -11.96 12.56 -5.79
C ASP A 195 -12.09 12.78 -4.26
N VAL A 196 -13.28 12.80 -3.68
CA VAL A 196 -13.44 13.11 -2.24
C VAL A 196 -13.54 11.83 -1.38
N PHE A 197 -13.86 10.68 -1.99
CA PHE A 197 -13.94 9.39 -1.30
C PHE A 197 -13.00 8.35 -1.93
N TYR A 198 -11.78 8.26 -1.40
CA TYR A 198 -10.72 7.42 -1.97
C TYR A 198 -10.72 5.95 -1.51
N SER A 199 -11.61 5.54 -0.60
CA SER A 199 -11.58 4.17 -0.05
C SER A 199 -11.72 3.10 -1.13
N VAL A 200 -11.19 1.90 -0.91
CA VAL A 200 -11.33 0.76 -1.85
C VAL A 200 -12.80 0.54 -2.20
N VAL A 201 -13.67 0.48 -1.20
CA VAL A 201 -15.10 0.22 -1.42
C VAL A 201 -15.74 1.37 -2.20
N GLY A 202 -15.39 2.62 -1.87
CA GLY A 202 -15.84 3.80 -2.59
C GLY A 202 -15.50 3.78 -4.06
N MET A 203 -14.23 3.51 -4.37
CA MET A 203 -13.76 3.43 -5.75
C MET A 203 -14.42 2.26 -6.50
N LEU A 204 -14.61 1.10 -5.85
CA LEU A 204 -15.33 -0.02 -6.46
C LEU A 204 -16.79 0.34 -6.77
N ILE A 205 -17.49 0.97 -5.82
CA ILE A 205 -18.88 1.42 -6.04
C ILE A 205 -18.92 2.40 -7.21
N ARG A 206 -17.97 3.32 -7.30
CA ARG A 206 -17.93 4.30 -8.38
C ARG A 206 -17.73 3.62 -9.75
N ASP A 207 -16.78 2.69 -9.84
CA ASP A 207 -16.33 2.17 -11.13
C ASP A 207 -17.17 0.99 -11.65
N VAL A 208 -17.74 0.16 -10.77
CA VAL A 208 -18.55 -1.00 -11.19
C VAL A 208 -19.96 -1.03 -10.60
N GLY A 209 -20.20 -0.29 -9.52
CA GLY A 209 -21.52 -0.20 -8.90
C GLY A 209 -21.68 -1.02 -7.66
N LYS A 210 -22.71 -0.67 -6.89
CA LYS A 210 -22.97 -1.21 -5.55
C LYS A 210 -22.99 -2.74 -5.58
N VAL A 211 -23.74 -3.33 -6.51
CA VAL A 211 -23.87 -4.79 -6.66
C VAL A 211 -22.53 -5.46 -6.92
N TYR A 212 -21.78 -5.00 -7.94
CA TYR A 212 -20.51 -5.59 -8.32
C TYR A 212 -19.41 -5.33 -7.28
N ALA A 213 -19.42 -4.16 -6.63
CA ALA A 213 -18.53 -3.84 -5.53
C ALA A 213 -18.75 -4.82 -4.37
N THR A 214 -20.01 -5.09 -3.99
CA THR A 214 -20.35 -6.08 -2.97
C THR A 214 -19.86 -7.49 -3.37
N MET A 215 -20.11 -7.91 -4.62
CA MET A 215 -19.62 -9.21 -5.12
C MET A 215 -18.09 -9.32 -5.05
N LEU A 216 -17.37 -8.27 -5.43
CA LEU A 216 -15.91 -8.23 -5.36
C LEU A 216 -15.41 -8.28 -3.92
N THR A 217 -16.07 -7.61 -2.98
CA THR A 217 -15.75 -7.73 -1.55
C THR A 217 -15.89 -9.17 -1.05
N PHE A 218 -16.95 -9.88 -1.46
CA PHE A 218 -17.10 -11.31 -1.14
C PHE A 218 -16.01 -12.18 -1.79
N LEU A 219 -15.63 -11.89 -3.03
CA LEU A 219 -14.53 -12.57 -3.70
C LEU A 219 -13.20 -12.35 -2.94
N PHE A 220 -12.91 -11.12 -2.53
CA PHE A 220 -11.73 -10.81 -1.71
C PHE A 220 -11.76 -11.57 -0.37
N LEU A 221 -12.90 -11.62 0.30
CA LEU A 221 -13.08 -12.39 1.53
C LEU A 221 -12.79 -13.88 1.30
N PHE A 222 -13.35 -14.46 0.23
CA PHE A 222 -13.14 -15.86 -0.12
C PHE A 222 -11.66 -16.18 -0.36
N VAL A 223 -10.96 -15.37 -1.17
CA VAL A 223 -9.52 -15.53 -1.44
C VAL A 223 -8.71 -15.41 -0.15
N THR A 224 -9.02 -14.43 0.70
CA THR A 224 -8.34 -14.24 1.99
C THR A 224 -8.52 -15.46 2.90
N MET A 225 -9.74 -16.01 2.96
CA MET A 225 -10.03 -17.21 3.74
C MET A 225 -9.29 -18.45 3.23
N MET A 226 -9.13 -18.59 1.91
CA MET A 226 -8.31 -19.68 1.33
C MET A 226 -6.85 -19.58 1.76
N ILE A 227 -6.26 -18.38 1.70
CA ILE A 227 -4.87 -18.13 2.10
C ILE A 227 -4.68 -18.39 3.61
N LEU A 228 -5.59 -17.88 4.44
CA LEU A 228 -5.59 -18.10 5.89
C LEU A 228 -5.72 -19.57 6.27
N LYS A 229 -6.59 -20.31 5.59
CA LYS A 229 -6.75 -21.76 5.80
C LYS A 229 -5.44 -22.51 5.51
N ASN A 230 -4.72 -22.12 4.46
CA ASN A 230 -3.43 -22.73 4.12
C ASN A 230 -2.33 -22.40 5.15
N LEU A 231 -2.29 -21.15 5.62
CA LEU A 231 -1.39 -20.71 6.70
C LEU A 231 -1.55 -21.52 7.98
N ARG A 232 -2.79 -21.84 8.39
CA ARG A 232 -3.06 -22.57 9.64
C ARG A 232 -2.75 -24.06 9.58
N ARG A 233 -2.84 -24.68 8.40
CA ARG A 233 -2.76 -26.15 8.24
C ARG A 233 -1.34 -26.68 8.09
N THR A 234 -0.38 -25.82 7.84
CA THR A 234 0.97 -26.21 7.41
C THR A 234 2.02 -25.38 8.14
N GLN A 235 3.29 -25.81 8.08
CA GLN A 235 4.39 -25.02 8.60
C GLN A 235 4.43 -23.64 7.94
N ILE A 236 4.67 -22.62 8.76
CA ILE A 236 4.71 -21.22 8.34
C ILE A 236 6.01 -21.01 7.57
N THR A 237 5.88 -20.71 6.28
CA THR A 237 6.98 -20.43 5.36
C THR A 237 6.93 -18.97 4.93
N PHE A 238 8.07 -18.42 4.51
CA PHE A 238 8.15 -17.04 4.03
C PHE A 238 7.16 -16.76 2.89
N GLU A 239 6.98 -17.70 1.95
CA GLU A 239 6.04 -17.48 0.83
C GLU A 239 4.60 -17.27 1.31
N LYS A 240 4.18 -17.98 2.36
CA LYS A 240 2.81 -17.86 2.88
C LYS A 240 2.61 -16.56 3.63
N LEU A 241 3.62 -16.13 4.40
CA LEU A 241 3.61 -14.83 5.06
C LEU A 241 3.57 -13.69 4.04
N LEU A 242 4.35 -13.79 2.96
CA LEU A 242 4.35 -12.81 1.87
C LEU A 242 2.99 -12.74 1.17
N LEU A 243 2.43 -13.88 0.75
CA LEU A 243 1.11 -13.91 0.10
C LEU A 243 0.00 -13.35 1.00
N PHE A 244 0.02 -13.69 2.28
CA PHE A 244 -0.94 -13.15 3.23
C PHE A 244 -0.77 -11.65 3.43
N PHE A 245 0.47 -11.16 3.55
CA PHE A 245 0.75 -9.73 3.64
C PHE A 245 0.22 -8.97 2.43
N LEU A 246 0.47 -9.44 1.21
CA LEU A 246 -0.01 -8.82 -0.03
C LEU A 246 -1.54 -8.69 -0.08
N VAL A 247 -2.26 -9.71 0.42
CA VAL A 247 -3.73 -9.66 0.46
C VAL A 247 -4.24 -8.79 1.61
N ALA A 248 -3.62 -8.87 2.79
CA ALA A 248 -3.99 -8.07 3.97
C ALA A 248 -3.76 -6.55 3.77
N VAL A 249 -2.81 -6.18 2.91
CA VAL A 249 -2.59 -4.79 2.49
C VAL A 249 -3.83 -4.19 1.82
N ILE A 250 -4.61 -4.97 1.07
CA ILE A 250 -5.77 -4.47 0.31
C ILE A 250 -6.84 -3.85 1.24
N PRO A 251 -7.42 -4.57 2.22
CA PRO A 251 -8.41 -3.99 3.12
C PRO A 251 -7.80 -2.93 4.05
N GLN A 252 -6.54 -3.11 4.49
CA GLN A 252 -5.93 -2.18 5.42
C GLN A 252 -5.62 -0.82 4.79
N ALA A 253 -4.94 -0.82 3.65
CA ALA A 253 -4.71 0.40 2.88
C ALA A 253 -6.02 0.94 2.30
N GLY A 254 -7.00 0.05 2.08
CA GLY A 254 -8.29 0.37 1.50
C GLY A 254 -9.16 1.33 2.29
N ILE A 255 -8.82 1.61 3.55
CA ILE A 255 -9.41 2.73 4.31
C ILE A 255 -9.12 4.06 3.62
N ILE A 256 -7.90 4.24 3.09
CA ILE A 256 -7.51 5.43 2.35
C ILE A 256 -7.72 5.23 0.86
N SER A 257 -7.12 4.19 0.28
CA SER A 257 -7.25 3.84 -1.12
C SER A 257 -6.69 2.47 -1.44
N TYR A 258 -7.05 1.96 -2.60
CA TYR A 258 -6.49 0.72 -3.12
C TYR A 258 -5.01 0.93 -3.42
N TYR A 259 -4.14 0.36 -2.58
CA TYR A 259 -2.71 0.62 -2.68
C TYR A 259 -2.14 0.27 -4.06
N TYR A 260 -2.65 -0.78 -4.71
CA TYR A 260 -2.17 -1.24 -6.02
C TYR A 260 -2.86 -0.56 -7.22
N ASN A 261 -3.62 0.52 -7.03
CA ASN A 261 -4.39 1.22 -8.08
C ASN A 261 -3.57 1.90 -9.18
N LYS A 262 -2.24 1.89 -9.09
CA LYS A 262 -1.35 2.42 -10.11
C LYS A 262 -0.66 1.27 -10.87
N PRO A 263 -0.44 1.39 -12.20
CA PRO A 263 0.18 0.35 -13.01
C PRO A 263 1.50 -0.15 -12.45
N TYR A 264 2.39 0.76 -12.02
CA TYR A 264 3.68 0.40 -11.47
C TYR A 264 3.57 -0.35 -10.12
N LYS A 265 2.60 -0.02 -9.27
CA LYS A 265 2.37 -0.74 -7.99
C LYS A 265 1.75 -2.11 -8.23
N SER A 266 0.84 -2.22 -9.20
CA SER A 266 0.32 -3.50 -9.67
C SER A 266 1.42 -4.39 -10.28
N MET A 267 2.37 -3.80 -11.01
CA MET A 267 3.54 -4.55 -11.51
C MET A 267 4.42 -5.07 -10.36
N SER A 268 4.64 -4.25 -9.32
CA SER A 268 5.32 -4.70 -8.10
C SER A 268 4.58 -5.86 -7.43
N LEU A 269 3.25 -5.82 -7.35
CA LEU A 269 2.44 -6.93 -6.82
C LEU A 269 2.69 -8.23 -7.60
N VAL A 270 2.64 -8.18 -8.94
CA VAL A 270 2.91 -9.35 -9.80
C VAL A 270 4.32 -9.89 -9.55
N PHE A 271 5.32 -9.02 -9.51
CA PHE A 271 6.70 -9.40 -9.22
C PHE A 271 6.84 -10.08 -7.85
N LEU A 272 6.21 -9.55 -6.81
CA LEU A 272 6.26 -10.11 -5.46
C LEU A 272 5.55 -11.46 -5.34
N VAL A 273 4.46 -11.66 -6.09
CA VAL A 273 3.81 -12.96 -6.22
C VAL A 273 4.74 -13.97 -6.89
N LEU A 274 5.45 -13.58 -7.96
CA LEU A 274 6.46 -14.44 -8.59
C LEU A 274 7.60 -14.80 -7.62
N VAL A 275 8.11 -13.83 -6.85
CA VAL A 275 9.10 -14.09 -5.80
C VAL A 275 8.57 -15.13 -4.79
N ALA A 276 7.33 -15.02 -4.34
CA ALA A 276 6.72 -16.00 -3.45
C ALA A 276 6.71 -17.42 -4.07
N PHE A 277 6.40 -17.54 -5.36
CA PHE A 277 6.44 -18.82 -6.06
C PHE A 277 7.87 -19.40 -6.17
N ILE A 278 8.87 -18.56 -6.44
CA ILE A 278 10.27 -19.00 -6.50
C ILE A 278 10.71 -19.56 -5.14
N PHE A 279 10.41 -18.87 -4.04
CA PHE A 279 10.72 -19.37 -2.69
C PHE A 279 10.04 -20.72 -2.41
N LYS A 280 8.78 -20.88 -2.80
CA LYS A 280 8.04 -22.14 -2.64
C LYS A 280 8.72 -23.32 -3.35
N ILE A 281 9.25 -23.09 -4.56
CA ILE A 281 9.94 -24.14 -5.34
C ILE A 281 11.25 -24.52 -4.66
N ASN A 282 12.07 -23.54 -4.29
CA ASN A 282 13.38 -23.79 -3.65
C ASN A 282 13.25 -24.59 -2.33
N PHE A 283 12.27 -24.26 -1.48
CA PHE A 283 12.02 -24.99 -0.24
C PHE A 283 11.58 -26.45 -0.48
N LYS A 284 10.86 -26.72 -1.58
CA LYS A 284 10.45 -28.08 -1.94
C LYS A 284 11.63 -28.92 -2.41
N GLU A 285 12.54 -28.33 -3.19
CA GLU A 285 13.75 -29.01 -3.66
C GLU A 285 14.71 -29.34 -2.52
N GLU A 286 14.93 -28.42 -1.59
CA GLU A 286 15.83 -28.61 -0.45
C GLU A 286 15.35 -29.75 0.47
N LYS A 287 14.04 -29.81 0.73
CA LYS A 287 13.42 -30.92 1.48
C LYS A 287 13.58 -32.27 0.77
N THR A 288 13.50 -32.27 -0.56
CA THR A 288 13.66 -33.49 -1.36
C THR A 288 15.12 -33.96 -1.37
N ARG A 289 16.09 -33.04 -1.45
CA ARG A 289 17.53 -33.34 -1.37
C ARG A 289 17.95 -33.85 -0.01
N HIS A 290 17.42 -33.30 1.09
CA HIS A 290 17.71 -33.82 2.43
C HIS A 290 17.19 -35.24 2.65
N ASN A 291 15.98 -35.53 2.16
CA ASN A 291 15.43 -36.88 2.23
C ASN A 291 16.22 -37.87 1.36
N ALA A 292 16.73 -37.45 0.20
CA ALA A 292 17.56 -38.31 -0.66
C ALA A 292 18.94 -38.61 -0.05
N LYS A 293 19.51 -37.70 0.76
CA LYS A 293 20.79 -37.92 1.46
C LYS A 293 20.67 -38.76 2.73
N ALA A 294 19.48 -38.87 3.32
CA ALA A 294 19.24 -39.66 4.53
C ALA A 294 18.97 -41.16 4.26
N VAL A 295 19.02 -41.58 2.99
CA VAL A 295 18.73 -42.96 2.52
C VAL A 295 20.02 -43.71 2.12
N TYR A 296 21.19 -43.10 2.31
CA TYR A 296 22.50 -43.73 2.14
C TYR A 296 23.24 -43.80 3.48
#